data_AF-A0A257XJE4-F1
#
_entry.id   AF-A0A257XJE4-F1
#
_cell.length_a   1.000
_cell.length_b   1.000
_cell.length_c   1.000
_cell.angle_alpha   90.00
_cell.angle_beta   90.00
_cell.angle_gamma   90.00
#
_symmetry.space_group_name_H-M   'P 1'
#
loop_
_entity.id
_entity.type
_entity.pdbx_description
1 polymer ?
#
loop_
_entity_poly.entity_id
_entity_poly.type
_entity_poly.pdbx_seq_one_letter_code
_entity_poly.pdbx_strand_id
1 'polypeptide(L)'
;MTLAPAPNDTLAAELHAFAETATAWPFEEARKIVARLKRQPKDEVLFETGYGPSGLPHIGTFGEVARTTMVRHAFRVLTEDKIKTRLLCFSDDMDGMRKIPENVP
;
A
#
# COMPACT_ATOMS: atom_id res chain seq x y z
N MET A 1 39.28 -2.29 10.88
CA MET A 1 39.05 -3.47 10.03
C MET A 1 37.55 -3.53 9.77
N THR A 2 37.08 -2.90 8.70
CA THR A 2 35.66 -2.86 8.33
C THR A 2 35.31 -4.16 7.63
N LEU A 3 34.38 -4.92 8.21
CA LEU A 3 33.84 -6.13 7.58
C LEU A 3 33.11 -5.73 6.29
N ALA A 4 33.36 -6.45 5.21
CA ALA A 4 32.58 -6.29 3.98
C ALA A 4 31.10 -6.62 4.26
N PRO A 5 30.14 -5.90 3.65
CA PRO A 5 28.71 -6.16 3.85
C PRO A 5 28.36 -7.58 3.40
N ALA A 6 27.39 -8.20 4.07
CA ALA A 6 26.92 -9.52 3.70
C ALA A 6 26.24 -9.46 2.32
N PRO A 7 26.23 -10.54 1.52
CA PRO A 7 25.64 -10.55 0.17
C PRO A 7 24.19 -10.04 0.11
N ASN A 8 23.43 -10.29 1.18
CA ASN A 8 22.03 -9.84 1.30
C ASN A 8 21.89 -8.34 1.53
N ASP A 9 22.86 -7.69 2.18
CA ASP A 9 22.84 -6.26 2.45
C ASP A 9 23.08 -5.48 1.13
N THR A 10 23.96 -6.02 0.29
CA THR A 10 24.24 -5.47 -1.05
C THR A 10 23.00 -5.55 -1.94
N LEU A 11 22.32 -6.71 -1.97
CA LEU A 11 21.08 -6.89 -2.73
C LEU A 11 19.96 -5.95 -2.24
N ALA A 12 19.81 -5.77 -0.92
CA ALA A 12 18.80 -4.87 -0.36
C ALA A 12 19.04 -3.41 -0.77
N ALA A 13 20.29 -2.96 -0.75
CA ALA A 13 20.67 -1.62 -1.21
C ALA A 13 20.41 -1.42 -2.71
N GLU A 14 20.71 -2.42 -3.54
CA GLU A 14 20.41 -2.39 -4.98
C GLU A 14 18.90 -2.29 -5.24
N LEU A 15 18.10 -3.12 -4.58
CA LEU A 15 16.63 -3.09 -4.71
C LEU A 15 16.03 -1.76 -4.25
N HIS A 16 16.60 -1.15 -3.21
CA HIS A 16 16.20 0.18 -2.75
C HIS A 16 16.50 1.25 -3.81
N ALA A 17 17.71 1.25 -4.39
CA ALA A 17 18.07 2.17 -5.47
C ALA A 17 17.16 2.03 -6.70
N PHE A 18 16.77 0.80 -7.05
CA PHE A 18 15.78 0.56 -8.11
C PHE A 18 14.39 1.10 -7.72
N ALA A 19 13.97 0.91 -6.47
CA ALA A 19 12.68 1.42 -5.99
C ALA A 19 12.59 2.96 -6.08
N GLU A 20 13.67 3.68 -5.80
CA GLU A 20 13.71 5.15 -5.91
C GLU A 20 13.37 5.65 -7.31
N THR A 21 13.82 4.93 -8.34
CA THR A 21 13.70 5.32 -9.76
C THR A 21 12.62 4.55 -10.52
N ALA A 22 12.00 3.54 -9.91
CA ALA A 22 10.98 2.71 -10.54
C ALA A 22 9.82 3.54 -11.09
N THR A 23 9.45 3.29 -12.36
CA THR A 23 8.33 3.91 -13.07
C THR A 23 7.00 3.21 -12.84
N ALA A 24 7.00 2.12 -12.08
CA ALA A 24 5.76 1.46 -11.70
C ALA A 24 4.90 2.39 -10.84
N TRP A 25 3.62 2.52 -11.20
CA TRP A 25 2.64 3.41 -10.56
C TRP A 25 2.66 3.41 -9.01
N PRO A 26 2.78 2.26 -8.32
CA PRO A 26 2.82 2.26 -6.85
C PRO A 26 3.98 3.09 -6.27
N PHE A 27 5.14 3.09 -6.93
CA PHE A 27 6.30 3.87 -6.50
C PHE A 27 6.12 5.36 -6.81
N GLU A 28 5.42 5.71 -7.89
CA GLU A 28 5.06 7.11 -8.17
C GLU A 28 4.16 7.69 -7.09
N GLU A 29 3.09 6.98 -6.71
CA GLU A 29 2.21 7.42 -5.62
C GLU A 29 2.92 7.45 -4.27
N ALA A 30 3.72 6.43 -3.97
CA ALA A 30 4.49 6.38 -2.74
C ALA A 30 5.49 7.54 -2.61
N ARG A 31 6.17 7.94 -3.70
CA ARG A 31 7.06 9.11 -3.72
C ARG A 31 6.31 10.41 -3.42
N LYS A 32 5.07 10.58 -3.88
CA LYS A 32 4.24 11.75 -3.53
C LYS A 32 3.97 11.79 -2.02
N ILE A 33 3.70 10.64 -1.40
CA ILE A 33 3.51 10.54 0.07
C ILE A 33 4.81 10.90 0.80
N VAL A 34 5.95 10.34 0.39
CA VAL A 34 7.27 10.67 0.97
C VAL A 34 7.58 12.16 0.86
N ALA A 35 7.35 12.76 -0.32
CA ALA A 35 7.55 14.19 -0.54
C ALA A 35 6.64 15.05 0.37
N ARG A 36 5.41 14.61 0.62
CA ARG A 36 4.50 15.27 1.57
C ARG A 36 5.00 15.17 3.01
N LEU A 37 5.50 14.01 3.44
CA LEU A 37 6.03 13.81 4.79
C LEU A 37 7.29 14.63 5.07
N LYS A 38 8.14 14.86 4.06
CA LYS A 38 9.28 15.78 4.18
C LYS A 38 8.84 17.21 4.52
N ARG A 39 7.64 17.63 4.10
CA ARG A 39 7.07 18.95 4.39
C ARG A 39 6.23 18.96 5.68
N GLN A 40 5.58 17.85 5.98
CA GLN A 40 4.70 17.68 7.14
C GLN A 40 5.00 16.32 7.79
N PRO A 41 6.01 16.25 8.68
CA PRO A 41 6.40 15.01 9.32
C PRO A 41 5.26 14.42 10.15
N LYS A 42 5.14 13.09 10.11
CA LYS A 42 4.22 12.30 10.93
C LYS A 42 4.92 11.03 11.38
N ASP A 43 4.58 10.58 12.58
CA ASP A 43 5.13 9.34 13.15
C ASP A 43 4.50 8.08 12.53
N GLU A 44 3.27 8.19 12.02
CA GLU A 44 2.51 7.13 11.37
C GLU A 44 1.80 7.62 10.10
N VAL A 45 1.77 6.77 9.07
CA VAL A 45 0.96 6.94 7.86
C VAL A 45 -0.15 5.89 7.82
N LEU A 46 -1.38 6.38 7.79
CA LEU A 46 -2.58 5.54 7.62
C LEU A 46 -2.89 5.37 6.13
N PHE A 47 -2.99 4.11 5.71
CA PHE A 47 -3.50 3.69 4.41
C PHE A 47 -4.90 3.15 4.60
N GLU A 48 -5.81 3.48 3.70
CA GLU A 48 -7.21 3.09 3.80
C GLU A 48 -7.68 2.40 2.52
N THR A 49 -8.52 1.40 2.68
CA THR A 49 -9.22 0.75 1.58
C THR A 49 -10.60 0.33 2.06
N GLY A 50 -11.58 0.42 1.18
CA GLY A 50 -12.97 0.09 1.48
C GLY A 50 -13.53 -0.81 0.40
N TYR A 51 -14.49 -1.65 0.76
CA TYR A 51 -15.30 -2.38 -0.19
C TYR A 51 -16.76 -2.43 0.26
N GLY A 52 -17.68 -2.36 -0.70
CA GLY A 52 -19.11 -2.55 -0.46
C GLY A 52 -19.44 -4.05 -0.35
N PRO A 53 -20.04 -4.53 0.75
CA PRO A 53 -20.40 -5.94 0.93
C PRO A 53 -21.75 -6.31 0.27
N SER A 54 -22.23 -5.54 -0.71
CA SER A 54 -23.56 -5.69 -1.33
C SER A 54 -23.67 -6.85 -2.33
N GLY A 55 -22.59 -7.59 -2.55
CA GLY A 55 -22.54 -8.77 -3.41
C GLY A 55 -21.32 -9.63 -3.13
N LEU A 56 -21.24 -10.80 -3.78
CA LEU A 56 -20.08 -11.68 -3.66
C LEU A 56 -18.81 -10.95 -4.15
N PRO A 57 -17.71 -10.97 -3.38
CA PRO A 57 -16.45 -10.38 -3.82
C PRO A 57 -16.01 -10.96 -5.15
N HIS A 58 -15.62 -10.09 -6.08
CA HIS A 58 -15.06 -10.48 -7.36
C HIS A 58 -13.65 -9.92 -7.53
N ILE A 59 -13.01 -10.23 -8.65
CA ILE A 59 -11.64 -9.80 -8.94
C ILE A 59 -11.46 -8.26 -8.88
N GLY A 60 -12.55 -7.50 -9.11
CA GLY A 60 -12.56 -6.04 -8.98
C GLY A 60 -12.45 -5.59 -7.53
N THR A 61 -13.24 -6.17 -6.62
CA THR A 61 -13.15 -5.95 -5.16
C THR A 61 -11.75 -6.28 -4.65
N PHE A 62 -11.17 -7.38 -5.12
CA PHE A 62 -9.78 -7.71 -4.80
C PHE A 62 -8.81 -6.65 -5.32
N GLY A 63 -8.99 -6.19 -6.57
CA GLY A 63 -8.18 -5.12 -7.16
C GLY A 63 -8.21 -3.82 -6.37
N GLU A 64 -9.36 -3.44 -5.80
CA GLU A 64 -9.50 -2.27 -4.92
C GLU A 64 -8.61 -2.37 -3.67
N VAL A 65 -8.66 -3.52 -2.98
CA VAL A 65 -7.84 -3.77 -1.79
C VAL A 65 -6.35 -3.91 -2.13
N ALA A 66 -6.05 -4.56 -3.27
CA ALA A 66 -4.69 -4.80 -3.72
C ALA A 66 -3.95 -3.49 -4.05
N ARG A 67 -4.61 -2.52 -4.69
CA ARG A 67 -3.98 -1.23 -5.07
C ARG A 67 -3.42 -0.48 -3.87
N THR A 68 -4.20 -0.34 -2.79
CA THR A 68 -3.72 0.31 -1.56
C THR A 68 -2.53 -0.44 -0.97
N THR A 69 -2.58 -1.77 -0.99
CA THR A 69 -1.49 -2.62 -0.50
C THR A 69 -0.21 -2.46 -1.32
N MET A 70 -0.31 -2.35 -2.65
CA MET A 70 0.83 -2.10 -3.54
C MET A 70 1.50 -0.77 -3.23
N VAL A 71 0.72 0.32 -3.08
CA VAL A 71 1.27 1.64 -2.74
C VAL A 71 1.89 1.64 -1.34
N ARG A 72 1.24 1.01 -0.36
CA ARG A 72 1.80 0.86 0.99
C ARG A 72 3.13 0.11 0.97
N HIS A 73 3.22 -0.98 0.20
CA HIS A 73 4.47 -1.73 0.07
C HIS A 73 5.57 -0.88 -0.56
N ALA A 74 5.30 -0.21 -1.68
CA ALA A 74 6.25 0.70 -2.32
C ALA A 74 6.73 1.81 -1.36
N PHE A 75 5.81 2.38 -0.56
CA PHE A 75 6.14 3.36 0.46
C PHE A 75 7.08 2.81 1.54
N ARG A 76 6.81 1.59 2.04
CA ARG A 76 7.65 0.91 3.03
C ARG A 76 9.06 0.65 2.48
N VAL A 77 9.17 0.22 1.22
CA VAL A 77 10.46 0.03 0.54
C VAL A 77 11.22 1.35 0.45
N LEU A 78 10.60 2.42 -0.05
CA LEU A 78 11.24 3.74 -0.18
C LEU A 78 11.68 4.35 1.16
N THR A 79 10.98 4.01 2.24
CA THR A 79 11.26 4.54 3.59
C THR A 79 12.07 3.58 4.45
N GLU A 80 12.46 2.43 3.91
CA GLU A 80 13.16 1.34 4.61
C GLU A 80 12.47 0.98 5.94
N ASP A 81 11.14 0.98 5.96
CA ASP A 81 10.32 0.75 7.15
C ASP A 81 10.59 1.68 8.35
N LYS A 82 11.28 2.81 8.14
CA LYS A 82 11.59 3.81 9.18
C LYS A 82 10.35 4.57 9.67
N ILE A 83 9.29 4.61 8.86
CA ILE A 83 8.03 5.30 9.18
C ILE A 83 6.95 4.25 9.42
N LYS A 84 6.24 4.36 10.55
CA LYS A 84 5.17 3.40 10.87
C LYS A 84 4.04 3.52 9.85
N THR A 85 3.48 2.39 9.47
CA THR A 85 2.32 2.34 8.56
C THR A 85 1.23 1.47 9.13
N ARG A 86 -0.02 1.92 8.99
CA ARG A 86 -1.22 1.16 9.34
C ARG A 86 -2.13 1.06 8.13
N LEU A 87 -2.75 -0.09 7.92
CA LEU A 87 -3.76 -0.31 6.88
C LEU A 87 -5.11 -0.51 7.56
N LEU A 88 -6.04 0.40 7.32
CA LEU A 88 -7.44 0.27 7.72
C LEU A 88 -8.23 -0.23 6.51
N CYS A 89 -8.78 -1.43 6.64
CA CYS A 89 -9.72 -1.99 5.67
C CYS A 89 -11.10 -1.96 6.30
N PHE A 90 -12.05 -1.29 5.66
CA PHE A 90 -13.43 -1.21 6.15
C PHE A 90 -14.40 -1.81 5.14
N SER A 91 -15.51 -2.34 5.68
CA SER A 91 -16.66 -2.75 4.89
C SER A 91 -17.70 -1.64 5.00
N ASP A 92 -18.25 -1.20 3.87
CA ASP A 92 -19.34 -0.22 3.86
C ASP A 92 -20.69 -0.95 4.00
N ASP A 93 -20.90 -1.59 5.16
CA ASP A 93 -22.02 -2.49 5.45
C ASP A 93 -23.30 -1.77 5.89
N MET A 94 -23.20 -0.47 6.17
CA MET A 94 -24.32 0.40 6.51
C MET A 94 -25.05 0.96 5.28
N ASP A 95 -24.58 0.63 4.08
CA ASP A 95 -25.15 1.11 2.82
C ASP A 95 -26.51 0.44 2.53
N GLY A 96 -27.51 1.23 2.16
CA GLY A 96 -28.87 0.72 1.94
C GLY A 96 -28.95 -0.30 0.80
N MET A 97 -29.65 -1.41 0.99
CA MET A 97 -29.84 -2.44 -0.03
C MET A 97 -30.65 -1.91 -1.22
N ARG A 98 -29.97 -1.59 -2.33
CA ARG A 98 -30.59 -0.99 -3.54
C ARG A 98 -31.27 -2.03 -4.43
N LYS A 99 -30.73 -3.24 -4.48
CA LYS A 99 -31.22 -4.38 -5.29
C LYS A 99 -30.90 -5.69 -4.60
N ILE A 100 -31.81 -6.66 -4.71
CA ILE A 100 -31.57 -8.04 -4.26
C ILE A 100 -30.96 -8.82 -5.43
N PRO A 101 -29.78 -9.42 -5.26
CA PRO A 101 -29.20 -10.28 -6.29
C PRO A 101 -30.03 -11.54 -6.53
N GLU A 102 -30.15 -11.98 -7.78
CA GLU A 102 -30.95 -13.17 -8.16
C GLU A 102 -30.40 -14.49 -7.56
N ASN A 103 -29.16 -14.48 -7.07
CA ASN A 103 -28.46 -15.62 -6.50
C ASN A 103 -28.51 -15.69 -4.96
N VAL A 104 -29.28 -14.81 -4.31
CA VAL A 104 -29.47 -14.77 -2.86
C VAL A 104 -30.93 -15.17 -2.56
N PRO A 105 -31.21 -16.07 -1.58
CA PRO A 105 -32.56 -16.54 -1.26
C PRO A 105 -33.54 -15.43 -0.87
#